data_AF-A0A2X3I2B6-F1
#
_entry.id   AF-A0A2X3I2B6-F1
#
_cell.length_a   1.000
_cell.length_b   1.000
_cell.length_c   1.000
_cell.angle_alpha   90.00
_cell.angle_beta   90.00
_cell.angle_gamma   90.00
#
_symmetry.space_group_name_H-M   'P 1'
#
loop_
_entity.id
_entity.type
_entity.pdbx_description
1 polymer ?
#
loop_
_entity_poly.entity_id
_entity_poly.type
_entity_poly.pdbx_seq_one_letter_code
_entity_poly.pdbx_strand_id
1 'polypeptide(L)'
;MRGFPDRAVDLIVTDPPYLVGFKDRQGRQIAGDVTDEWLQPATLEMYRVLKKDALMVSFYGWNRVDRFMAAWKRQDSMPWASLCSPKLCLQPS
;
A
#
# COMPACT_ATOMS: atom_id res chain seq x y z
N MET A 1 -5.60 -5.90 10.97
CA MET A 1 -5.80 -4.65 11.76
C MET A 1 -7.05 -4.67 12.65
N ARG A 2 -8.00 -5.60 12.48
CA ARG A 2 -9.25 -5.68 13.25
C ARG A 2 -9.12 -5.66 14.78
N GLY A 3 -8.02 -6.15 15.34
CA GLY A 3 -7.79 -6.16 16.80
C GLY A 3 -7.25 -4.84 17.38
N PHE A 4 -6.87 -3.88 16.53
CA PHE A 4 -6.37 -2.59 17.00
C PHE A 4 -7.53 -1.61 17.21
N PRO A 5 -7.54 -0.86 18.34
CA PRO A 5 -8.50 0.22 18.52
C PRO A 5 -8.23 1.35 17.53
N ASP A 6 -9.22 2.23 17.37
CA ASP A 6 -9.11 3.42 16.54
C ASP A 6 -8.01 4.34 17.08
N ARG A 7 -7.26 4.97 16.18
CA ARG A 7 -6.21 5.95 16.52
C ARG A 7 -5.22 5.44 17.58
N ALA A 8 -4.74 4.22 17.40
CA ALA A 8 -3.82 3.56 18.32
C ALA A 8 -2.38 3.52 17.81
N VAL A 9 -2.15 3.72 16.51
CA VAL A 9 -0.88 3.51 15.83
C VAL A 9 -0.23 4.85 15.46
N ASP A 10 1.05 5.01 15.81
CA ASP A 10 1.85 6.20 15.54
C ASP A 10 2.62 6.13 14.20
N LEU A 11 2.87 4.92 13.70
CA LEU A 11 3.57 4.69 12.44
C LEU A 11 3.11 3.36 11.80
N ILE A 12 2.79 3.41 10.51
CA ILE A 12 2.63 2.23 9.67
C ILE A 12 3.76 2.20 8.64
N VAL A 13 4.47 1.09 8.54
CA VAL A 13 5.39 0.79 7.44
C VAL A 13 4.91 -0.50 6.78
N THR A 14 4.58 -0.45 5.49
CA THR A 14 3.98 -1.58 4.77
C THR A 14 4.62 -1.83 3.42
N ASP A 15 4.72 -3.10 3.06
CA ASP A 15 5.23 -3.60 1.77
C ASP A 15 4.21 -4.58 1.16
N PRO A 16 3.05 -4.07 0.67
CA PRO A 16 1.99 -4.90 0.13
C PRO A 16 2.34 -5.44 -1.28
N PRO A 17 1.57 -6.40 -1.84
CA PRO A 17 1.73 -6.84 -3.22
C PRO A 17 1.69 -5.67 -4.22
N TYR A 18 2.55 -5.68 -5.24
CA TYR A 18 2.76 -4.56 -6.16
C TYR A 18 1.83 -4.56 -7.38
N LEU A 19 0.89 -5.51 -7.44
CA LEU A 19 -0.11 -5.64 -8.51
C LEU A 19 0.55 -5.88 -9.87
N VAL A 20 1.63 -6.68 -9.87
CA VAL A 20 2.42 -7.02 -11.06
C VAL A 20 2.12 -8.40 -11.61
N GLY A 21 1.30 -9.19 -10.92
CA GLY A 21 0.98 -10.57 -11.27
C GLY A 21 2.19 -11.48 -11.20
N PHE A 22 3.03 -11.31 -10.19
CA PHE A 22 4.25 -12.08 -10.01
C PHE A 22 3.95 -13.56 -10.04
N LYS A 23 4.65 -14.26 -10.94
CA LYS A 23 4.60 -15.69 -11.10
C LYS A 23 6.01 -16.22 -11.17
N ASP A 24 6.34 -17.14 -10.26
CA ASP A 24 7.65 -17.78 -10.31
C ASP A 24 7.72 -18.87 -11.39
N ARG A 25 8.90 -19.46 -11.58
CA ARG A 25 9.12 -20.53 -12.58
C ARG A 25 8.30 -21.80 -12.32
N GLN A 26 7.84 -21.99 -11.09
CA GLN A 26 7.01 -23.13 -10.67
C GLN A 26 5.51 -22.81 -10.74
N GLY A 27 5.15 -21.58 -11.15
CA GLY A 27 3.78 -21.14 -11.31
C GLY A 27 3.10 -20.63 -10.05
N ARG A 28 3.83 -20.46 -8.93
CA ARG A 28 3.29 -19.88 -7.70
C ARG A 28 3.05 -18.39 -7.88
N GLN A 29 1.95 -17.91 -7.34
CA GLN A 29 1.52 -16.51 -7.42
C GLN A 29 1.41 -15.90 -6.02
N ILE A 30 1.57 -14.59 -5.93
CA ILE A 30 1.34 -13.83 -4.71
C ILE A 30 -0.15 -13.49 -4.62
N ALA A 31 -0.78 -13.84 -3.50
CA ALA A 31 -2.19 -13.53 -3.26
C ALA A 31 -2.39 -12.00 -3.24
N GLY A 32 -3.40 -11.53 -3.97
CA GLY A 32 -3.67 -10.10 -4.10
C GLY A 32 -2.69 -9.36 -5.01
N ASP A 33 -1.82 -10.05 -5.77
CA ASP A 33 -0.87 -9.39 -6.68
C ASP A 33 -1.39 -9.25 -8.12
N VAL A 34 -2.60 -9.74 -8.40
CA VAL A 34 -3.24 -9.59 -9.71
C VAL A 34 -4.34 -8.52 -9.67
N THR A 35 -5.08 -8.47 -8.56
CA THR A 35 -6.28 -7.66 -8.43
C THR A 35 -6.17 -6.67 -7.28
N ASP A 36 -6.78 -5.50 -7.41
CA ASP A 36 -6.62 -4.36 -6.49
C ASP A 36 -7.75 -4.24 -5.46
N GLU A 37 -8.68 -5.20 -5.36
CA GLU A 37 -9.87 -5.05 -4.49
C GLU A 37 -9.53 -5.01 -3.01
N TRP A 38 -8.37 -5.56 -2.61
CA TRP A 38 -7.91 -5.50 -1.22
C TRP A 38 -7.38 -4.12 -0.81
N LEU A 39 -7.02 -3.28 -1.79
CA LEU A 39 -6.30 -2.04 -1.54
C LEU A 39 -7.16 -1.01 -0.80
N GLN A 40 -8.42 -0.88 -1.21
CA GLN A 40 -9.38 0.02 -0.56
C GLN A 40 -9.68 -0.37 0.90
N PRO A 41 -10.12 -1.61 1.21
CA PRO A 41 -10.41 -2.00 2.58
C PRO A 41 -9.15 -2.00 3.46
N ALA A 42 -7.98 -2.36 2.93
CA ALA A 42 -6.72 -2.25 3.67
C ALA A 42 -6.39 -0.79 4.00
N THR A 43 -6.52 0.12 3.03
CA THR A 43 -6.32 1.56 3.24
C THR A 43 -7.26 2.11 4.32
N LEU A 44 -8.53 1.70 4.30
CA LEU A 44 -9.51 2.15 5.29
C LEU A 44 -9.14 1.71 6.70
N GLU A 45 -8.71 0.46 6.87
CA GLU A 45 -8.27 -0.05 8.17
C GLU A 45 -6.97 0.62 8.65
N MET A 46 -6.01 0.86 7.75
CA MET A 46 -4.78 1.62 8.09
C MET A 46 -5.13 3.03 8.56
N TYR A 47 -6.04 3.71 7.87
CA TYR A 47 -6.53 5.03 8.25
C TYR A 47 -7.23 5.02 9.62
N ARG A 48 -8.11 4.04 9.88
CA ARG A 48 -8.84 3.92 11.15
C ARG A 48 -7.91 3.81 12.36
N VAL A 49 -6.86 3.01 12.24
CA VAL A 49 -5.95 2.73 13.37
C VAL A 49 -4.89 3.81 13.55
N LEU A 50 -4.60 4.62 12.53
CA LEU A 50 -3.62 5.71 12.61
C LEU A 50 -4.13 6.88 13.45
N LYS A 51 -3.26 7.42 14.31
CA LYS A 51 -3.52 8.69 15.01
C LYS A 51 -3.51 9.85 14.02
N LYS A 52 -4.09 10.99 14.43
CA LYS A 52 -4.19 12.19 13.60
C LYS A 52 -2.82 12.75 13.17
N ASP A 53 -1.82 12.64 14.04
CA ASP A 53 -0.46 13.17 13.83
C ASP A 53 0.57 12.05 13.58
N ALA A 54 0.11 10.92 13.04
CA ALA A 54 0.92 9.74 12.74
C ALA A 54 1.36 9.70 11.27
N LEU A 55 2.32 8.84 10.96
CA LEU A 55 2.86 8.66 9.61
C LEU A 55 2.52 7.29 9.02
N MET A 56 2.37 7.23 7.71
CA MET A 56 2.27 5.98 6.94
C MET A 56 3.30 5.98 5.81
N VAL A 57 4.10 4.93 5.74
CA VAL A 57 5.05 4.66 4.67
C VAL A 57 4.63 3.36 3.98
N SER A 58 4.38 3.41 2.68
CA SER A 58 4.07 2.23 1.87
C SER A 58 5.06 2.13 0.72
N PHE A 59 5.61 0.94 0.52
CA PHE A 59 6.23 0.55 -0.74
C PHE A 59 5.14 0.11 -1.72
N TYR A 60 5.33 0.35 -3.01
CA TYR A 60 4.40 -0.07 -4.06
C TYR A 60 5.07 -0.03 -5.43
N GLY A 61 4.50 -0.77 -6.39
CA GLY A 61 4.96 -0.78 -7.77
C GLY A 61 4.72 0.55 -8.49
N TRP A 62 5.76 1.09 -9.13
CA TRP A 62 5.69 2.33 -9.91
C TRP A 62 4.62 2.28 -11.03
N ASN A 63 4.46 1.13 -11.67
CA ASN A 63 3.48 0.91 -12.74
C ASN A 63 2.02 0.90 -12.27
N ARG A 64 1.77 1.02 -10.97
CA ARG A 64 0.45 0.94 -10.33
C ARG A 64 0.21 2.09 -9.35
N VAL A 65 1.03 3.15 -9.41
CA VAL A 65 0.90 4.35 -8.55
C VAL A 65 -0.53 4.89 -8.56
N ASP A 66 -1.20 4.90 -9.72
CA ASP A 66 -2.58 5.36 -9.88
C ASP A 66 -3.56 4.66 -8.93
N ARG A 67 -3.42 3.33 -8.76
CA ARG A 67 -4.30 2.52 -7.92
C ARG A 67 -4.11 2.81 -6.44
N PHE A 68 -2.85 2.83 -5.98
CA PHE A 68 -2.49 3.17 -4.60
C PHE A 68 -2.93 4.59 -4.25
N MET A 69 -2.62 5.55 -5.11
CA MET A 69 -3.00 6.94 -4.91
C MET A 69 -4.52 7.13 -4.91
N ALA A 70 -5.27 6.42 -5.76
CA ALA A 70 -6.73 6.48 -5.78
C ALA A 70 -7.34 5.95 -4.48
N ALA A 71 -6.85 4.83 -3.96
CA ALA A 71 -7.34 4.26 -2.70
C ALA A 71 -7.07 5.18 -1.51
N TRP A 72 -5.88 5.81 -1.46
CA TRP A 72 -5.49 6.73 -0.40
C TRP A 72 -6.24 8.05 -0.45
N LYS A 73 -6.38 8.66 -1.64
CA LYS A 73 -7.09 9.95 -1.81
C LYS A 73 -8.55 9.90 -1.37
N ARG A 74 -9.21 8.74 -1.50
CA ARG A 74 -10.59 8.57 -1.02
C ARG A 74 -10.78 8.77 0.48
N GLN A 75 -9.70 8.81 1.27
CA GLN A 75 -9.78 9.08 2.70
C GLN A 75 -9.68 10.57 3.06
N ASP A 76 -9.56 11.48 2.07
CA ASP A 76 -9.67 12.96 2.11
C ASP A 76 -8.93 13.75 3.21
N SER A 77 -8.26 13.09 4.16
CA SER A 77 -7.88 13.71 5.44
C SER A 77 -6.53 13.24 6.01
N MET A 78 -5.77 12.43 5.26
CA MET A 78 -4.41 12.05 5.65
C MET A 78 -3.37 12.84 4.82
N PRO A 79 -2.44 13.58 5.46
CA PRO A 79 -1.26 14.09 4.75
C PRO A 79 -0.36 12.90 4.38
N TRP A 80 -0.35 12.51 3.10
CA TRP A 80 0.54 11.47 2.59
C TRP A 80 1.81 12.10 2.02
N ALA A 81 2.96 11.48 2.32
CA ALA A 81 4.22 11.74 1.63
C ALA A 81 4.65 10.44 0.96
N SER A 82 4.70 10.41 -0.38
CA SER A 82 5.25 9.28 -1.12
C SER A 82 6.76 9.43 -1.23
N LEU A 83 7.52 8.52 -0.63
CA LEU A 83 8.96 8.43 -0.84
C LEU A 83 9.23 7.47 -2.00
N CYS A 84 9.65 8.02 -3.15
CA CYS A 84 10.06 7.23 -4.30
C CYS A 84 11.55 6.88 -4.19
N SER A 85 11.89 5.59 -4.05
CA SER A 85 13.29 5.15 -4.04
C SER A 85 13.80 4.95 -5.49
N PRO A 86 14.88 5.63 -5.93
CA PRO A 86 15.45 5.44 -7.26
C PRO A 86 16.03 4.02 -7.47
N LYS A 87 16.35 3.28 -6.40
CA LYS A 87 16.98 1.95 -6.47
C LYS A 87 16.01 0.80 -6.76
N LEU A 88 14.71 1.05 -6.75
CA LEU A 88 13.69 0.06 -7.17
C LEU A 88 13.28 0.23 -8.65
N CYS A 89 13.92 1.15 -9.39
CA CYS A 89 13.80 1.29 -10.83
C CYS A 89 14.63 0.21 -11.56
N LEU A 90 14.16 -1.04 -11.55
CA LEU A 90 14.53 -1.95 -12.64
C LEU A 90 13.73 -1.53 -13.87
N GLN A 91 14.35 -0.70 -14.72
CA GLN A 91 13.87 -0.51 -16.07
C GLN A 91 13.98 -1.87 -16.78
N PRO A 92 12.90 -2.40 -17.38
CA PRO A 92 13.08 -3.42 -18.39
C PRO A 92 13.84 -2.76 -19.55
N SER A 93 15.01 -3.32 -19.86
CA SER A 93 15.80 -3.05 -21.06
C SER A 93 15.00 -3.30 -22.34
#